data_AF-A0A177QLZ6-F1
#
_entry.id   AF-A0A177QLZ6-F1
#
_cell.length_a   1.000
_cell.length_b   1.000
_cell.length_c   1.000
_cell.angle_alpha   90.00
_cell.angle_beta   90.00
_cell.angle_gamma   90.00
#
_symmetry.space_group_name_H-M   'P 1'
#
loop_
_entity.id
_entity.type
_entity.pdbx_description
1 polymer ?
#
loop_
_entity_poly.entity_id
_entity_poly.type
_entity_poly.pdbx_seq_one_letter_code
_entity_poly.pdbx_strand_id
1 'polypeptide(L)'
;MTILTLIPDAKTYGIAILLMLSLGCSNIASHIHSRWFAHKRTNSILLQWIVKFFIILFGITIFPIQELFLSPLWKQLVALPIAVLLGIFALKFEFYIKRILLRRRKYAPQATMNSRYIYHQATASKKFGMTSSHFAGKTNLKNIHEHHAKQDASLTGFNLRDIILVAIGEEIIFRGFLWQFSLLMPSLWLNYTVLIFSVILFGASHISMGKGQFLAKTILGTCCLASVLFAHSILPAIITHVIFNICAYQEMIKANTQYTHKREYSYAL
;
A
#
# COMPACT_ATOMS: atom_id res chain seq x y z
N MET A 1 -24.68 -15.04 37.58
CA MET A 1 -23.59 -16.03 37.54
C MET A 1 -23.15 -16.14 36.09
N THR A 2 -22.07 -15.47 35.70
CA THR A 2 -21.52 -15.53 34.34
C THR A 2 -20.80 -16.86 34.19
N ILE A 3 -21.35 -17.76 33.37
CA ILE A 3 -20.67 -19.01 33.02
C ILE A 3 -19.47 -18.63 32.15
N LEU A 4 -18.27 -18.75 32.69
CA LEU A 4 -17.02 -18.63 31.93
C LEU A 4 -16.91 -19.83 31.00
N THR A 5 -17.46 -19.74 29.80
CA THR A 5 -17.20 -20.72 28.75
C THR A 5 -15.80 -20.47 28.19
N LEU A 6 -14.94 -21.49 28.20
CA LEU A 6 -13.60 -21.48 27.58
C LEU A 6 -13.62 -21.24 26.07
N ILE A 7 -14.78 -21.34 25.44
CA ILE A 7 -14.97 -21.16 23.99
C ILE A 7 -15.41 -19.70 23.78
N PRO A 8 -14.58 -18.87 23.10
CA PRO A 8 -14.99 -17.56 22.64
C PRO A 8 -16.28 -17.64 21.82
N ASP A 9 -17.12 -16.62 21.93
CA ASP A 9 -18.29 -16.45 21.06
C ASP A 9 -17.88 -16.52 19.57
N ALA A 10 -18.73 -17.09 18.71
CA ALA A 10 -18.52 -17.19 17.26
C ALA A 10 -18.18 -15.82 16.64
N LYS A 11 -18.74 -14.74 17.19
CA LYS A 11 -18.40 -13.36 16.80
C LYS A 11 -16.92 -13.04 17.00
N THR A 12 -16.31 -13.50 18.09
CA THR A 12 -14.88 -13.28 18.40
C THR A 12 -13.99 -13.95 17.36
N TYR A 13 -14.31 -15.18 16.97
CA TYR A 13 -13.60 -15.88 15.90
C TYR A 13 -13.78 -15.19 14.54
N GLY A 14 -15.00 -14.74 14.22
CA GLY A 14 -15.28 -13.97 13.01
C GLY A 14 -14.43 -12.70 12.93
N ILE A 15 -14.32 -11.96 14.03
CA ILE A 15 -13.47 -10.77 14.14
C ILE A 15 -11.99 -11.12 13.92
N ALA A 16 -11.48 -12.18 14.56
CA ALA A 16 -10.10 -12.60 14.40
C ALA A 16 -9.78 -12.97 12.93
N ILE A 17 -10.69 -13.72 12.27
CA ILE A 17 -10.58 -14.06 10.86
C ILE A 17 -10.59 -12.79 10.00
N LEU A 18 -11.52 -11.87 10.25
CA LEU A 18 -11.63 -10.61 9.51
C LEU A 18 -10.33 -9.79 9.64
N LEU A 19 -9.75 -9.71 10.83
CA LEU A 19 -8.47 -9.04 11.04
C LEU A 19 -7.35 -9.73 10.24
N MET A 20 -7.21 -11.04 10.34
CA MET A 20 -6.17 -11.77 9.59
C MET A 20 -6.31 -11.57 8.08
N LEU A 21 -7.53 -11.66 7.55
CA LEU A 21 -7.82 -11.42 6.13
C LEU A 21 -7.52 -9.97 5.73
N SER A 22 -7.91 -9.00 6.57
CA SER A 22 -7.66 -7.57 6.34
C SER A 22 -6.16 -7.26 6.25
N LEU A 23 -5.35 -7.85 7.14
CA LEU A 23 -3.89 -7.68 7.13
C LEU A 23 -3.23 -8.42 5.97
N GLY A 24 -3.79 -9.55 5.56
CA GLY A 24 -3.28 -10.40 4.48
C GLY A 24 -3.76 -10.02 3.07
N CYS A 25 -4.69 -9.09 2.91
CA CYS A 25 -5.43 -8.92 1.64
C CYS A 25 -4.53 -8.69 0.43
N SER A 26 -3.49 -7.86 0.56
CA SER A 26 -2.55 -7.57 -0.52
C SER A 26 -1.66 -8.77 -0.85
N ASN A 27 -1.23 -9.52 0.17
CA ASN A 27 -0.42 -10.72 0.00
C ASN A 27 -1.24 -11.85 -0.64
N ILE A 28 -2.50 -12.02 -0.22
CA ILE A 28 -3.43 -12.98 -0.80
C ILE A 28 -3.63 -12.65 -2.29
N ALA A 29 -3.95 -11.39 -2.63
CA ALA A 29 -4.11 -10.98 -4.02
C ALA A 29 -2.85 -11.19 -4.86
N SER A 30 -1.67 -10.86 -4.32
CA SER A 30 -0.39 -11.08 -4.98
C SER A 30 -0.07 -12.57 -5.18
N HIS A 31 -0.40 -13.42 -4.20
CA HIS A 31 -0.20 -14.86 -4.30
C HIS A 31 -1.12 -15.49 -5.34
N ILE A 32 -2.40 -15.10 -5.33
CA ILE A 32 -3.39 -15.48 -6.34
C ILE A 32 -2.90 -15.09 -7.74
N HIS A 33 -2.45 -13.83 -7.90
CA HIS A 33 -1.95 -13.33 -9.18
C HIS A 33 -0.75 -14.13 -9.68
N SER A 34 0.29 -14.24 -8.86
CA SER A 34 1.53 -14.92 -9.22
C SER A 34 1.36 -16.43 -9.46
N ARG A 35 0.47 -17.11 -8.72
CA ARG A 35 0.34 -18.56 -8.80
C ARG A 35 -0.66 -19.05 -9.83
N TRP A 36 -1.77 -18.35 -10.02
CA TRP A 36 -2.87 -18.82 -10.88
C TRP A 36 -3.08 -17.98 -12.14
N PHE A 37 -2.53 -16.77 -12.15
CA PHE A 37 -2.82 -15.78 -13.17
C PHE A 37 -1.56 -15.19 -13.83
N ALA A 38 -0.35 -15.64 -13.48
CA ALA A 38 0.89 -15.08 -14.03
C ALA A 38 0.95 -15.16 -15.57
N HIS A 39 0.35 -16.19 -16.18
CA HIS A 39 0.30 -16.36 -17.63
C HIS A 39 -0.90 -15.67 -18.30
N LYS A 40 -1.90 -15.26 -17.51
CA LYS A 40 -3.07 -14.56 -18.02
C LYS A 40 -2.75 -13.07 -17.95
N ARG A 41 -3.12 -12.29 -18.97
CA ARG A 41 -2.97 -10.81 -18.98
C ARG A 41 -3.95 -10.12 -18.00
N THR A 42 -4.24 -10.75 -16.87
CA THR A 42 -5.14 -10.23 -15.84
C THR A 42 -4.45 -9.15 -15.03
N ASN A 43 -5.16 -8.04 -14.86
CA ASN A 43 -4.74 -6.91 -14.07
C ASN A 43 -4.67 -7.30 -12.58
N SER A 44 -3.50 -7.10 -11.96
CA SER A 44 -3.29 -7.37 -10.52
C SER A 44 -4.20 -6.53 -9.62
N ILE A 45 -4.59 -5.32 -10.06
CA ILE A 45 -5.53 -4.46 -9.31
C ILE A 45 -6.92 -5.08 -9.24
N LEU A 46 -7.39 -5.70 -10.33
CA LEU A 46 -8.69 -6.36 -10.33
C LEU A 46 -8.74 -7.46 -9.27
N LEU A 47 -7.67 -8.26 -9.16
CA LEU A 47 -7.58 -9.30 -8.13
C LEU A 47 -7.54 -8.71 -6.72
N GLN A 48 -6.84 -7.58 -6.51
CA GLN A 48 -6.88 -6.90 -5.21
C GLN A 48 -8.30 -6.46 -4.85
N TRP A 49 -9.03 -5.91 -5.82
CA TRP A 49 -10.41 -5.47 -5.60
C TRP A 49 -11.32 -6.66 -5.28
N ILE A 50 -11.21 -7.77 -6.02
CA ILE A 50 -11.98 -8.99 -5.75
C ILE A 50 -11.72 -9.51 -4.33
N VAL A 51 -10.46 -9.62 -3.92
CA VAL A 51 -10.10 -10.07 -2.55
C VAL A 51 -10.69 -9.12 -1.50
N LYS A 52 -10.52 -7.80 -1.67
CA LYS A 52 -11.06 -6.80 -0.74
C LYS A 52 -12.59 -6.84 -0.70
N PHE A 53 -13.26 -7.04 -1.83
CA PHE A 53 -14.71 -7.17 -1.92
C PHE A 53 -15.23 -8.33 -1.07
N PHE A 54 -14.62 -9.52 -1.17
CA PHE A 54 -15.02 -10.65 -0.32
C PHE A 54 -14.76 -10.41 1.17
N ILE A 55 -13.65 -9.75 1.52
CA ILE A 55 -13.37 -9.35 2.91
C ILE A 55 -14.42 -8.36 3.41
N ILE A 56 -14.84 -7.41 2.57
CA ILE A 56 -15.89 -6.43 2.90
C ILE A 56 -17.24 -7.12 3.10
N LEU A 57 -17.62 -8.04 2.21
CA LEU A 57 -18.84 -8.82 2.38
C LEU A 57 -18.83 -9.60 3.70
N PHE A 58 -17.71 -10.25 4.02
CA PHE A 58 -17.54 -10.95 5.29
C PHE A 58 -17.56 -9.99 6.49
N GLY A 59 -16.95 -8.81 6.39
CA GLY A 59 -16.96 -7.82 7.46
C GLY A 59 -18.35 -7.25 7.72
N ILE A 60 -19.19 -7.08 6.69
CA ILE A 60 -20.57 -6.59 6.83
C ILE A 60 -21.45 -7.58 7.60
N THR A 61 -21.16 -8.90 7.56
CA THR A 61 -21.91 -9.87 8.38
C THR A 61 -21.56 -9.78 9.87
N ILE A 62 -20.42 -9.17 10.22
CA ILE A 62 -19.94 -8.99 11.60
C ILE A 62 -20.28 -7.59 12.12
N PHE A 63 -20.09 -6.57 11.29
CA PHE A 63 -20.30 -5.15 11.60
C PHE A 63 -21.34 -4.56 10.64
N PRO A 64 -22.52 -4.14 11.12
CA PRO A 64 -23.54 -3.53 10.28
C PRO A 64 -23.00 -2.31 9.54
N ILE A 65 -23.31 -2.19 8.23
CA ILE A 65 -22.81 -1.10 7.40
C ILE A 65 -23.23 0.28 7.93
N GLN A 66 -24.39 0.38 8.59
CA GLN A 66 -24.88 1.63 9.16
C GLN A 66 -23.93 2.18 10.23
N GLU A 67 -23.25 1.29 10.96
CA GLU A 67 -22.31 1.67 12.02
C GLU A 67 -21.07 2.39 11.46
N LEU A 68 -20.77 2.25 10.17
CA LEU A 68 -19.64 2.91 9.52
C LEU A 68 -19.92 4.38 9.17
N PHE A 69 -21.19 4.79 9.15
CA PHE A 69 -21.63 6.10 8.65
C PHE A 69 -22.47 6.90 9.68
N LEU A 70 -22.32 6.61 10.98
CA LEU A 70 -23.18 7.12 12.08
C LEU A 70 -23.15 8.63 12.35
N SER A 71 -22.44 9.41 11.55
CA SER A 71 -22.31 10.85 11.78
C SER A 71 -23.52 11.64 11.25
N PRO A 72 -24.03 12.64 12.00
CA PRO A 72 -25.05 13.55 11.49
C PRO A 72 -24.54 14.33 10.28
N LEU A 73 -25.43 14.65 9.33
CA LEU A 73 -25.09 15.25 8.04
C LEU A 73 -24.22 16.50 8.17
N TRP A 74 -24.48 17.37 9.15
CA TRP A 74 -23.69 18.60 9.34
C TRP A 74 -22.22 18.32 9.70
N LYS A 75 -21.92 17.29 10.50
CA LYS A 75 -20.54 16.89 10.80
C LYS A 75 -19.85 16.42 9.53
N GLN A 76 -20.56 15.70 8.67
CA GLN A 76 -20.04 15.27 7.38
C GLN A 76 -19.71 16.50 6.52
N LEU A 77 -20.63 17.45 6.37
CA LEU A 77 -20.42 18.67 5.59
C LEU A 77 -19.20 19.47 6.05
N VAL A 78 -18.96 19.58 7.36
CA VAL A 78 -17.75 20.24 7.90
C VAL A 78 -16.49 19.39 7.71
N ALA A 79 -16.59 18.07 7.81
CA ALA A 79 -15.47 17.16 7.64
C ALA A 79 -15.02 17.03 6.17
N LEU A 80 -15.91 17.25 5.20
CA LEU A 80 -15.60 17.18 3.77
C LEU A 80 -14.44 18.12 3.34
N PRO A 81 -14.49 19.45 3.59
CA PRO A 81 -13.37 20.32 3.23
C PRO A 81 -12.09 19.95 3.97
N ILE A 82 -12.18 19.54 5.23
CA ILE A 82 -11.02 19.08 6.02
C ILE A 82 -10.40 17.83 5.37
N ALA A 83 -11.22 16.87 4.94
CA ALA A 83 -10.77 15.67 4.25
C ALA A 83 -10.04 15.98 2.93
N VAL A 84 -10.56 16.90 2.13
CA VAL A 84 -9.89 17.35 0.90
C VAL A 84 -8.53 17.97 1.22
N LEU A 85 -8.46 18.85 2.22
CA LEU A 85 -7.21 19.49 2.65
C LEU A 85 -6.19 18.46 3.16
N LEU A 86 -6.64 17.48 3.95
CA LEU A 86 -5.80 16.39 4.44
C LEU A 86 -5.28 15.50 3.30
N GLY A 87 -6.09 15.23 2.28
CA GLY A 87 -5.68 14.47 1.10
C GLY A 87 -4.57 15.19 0.31
N ILE A 88 -4.74 16.51 0.10
CA ILE A 88 -3.73 17.36 -0.54
C ILE A 88 -2.45 17.44 0.32
N PHE A 89 -2.60 17.56 1.64
CA PHE A 89 -1.47 17.57 2.58
C PHE A 89 -0.66 16.28 2.50
N ALA A 90 -1.31 15.11 2.55
CA ALA A 90 -0.66 13.82 2.45
C ALA A 90 0.13 13.68 1.13
N LEU A 91 -0.42 14.18 0.02
CA LEU A 91 0.27 14.20 -1.27
C LEU A 91 1.52 15.08 -1.26
N LYS A 92 1.41 16.32 -0.74
CA LYS A 92 2.57 17.22 -0.60
C LYS A 92 3.65 16.57 0.25
N PHE A 93 3.26 15.85 1.30
CA PHE A 93 4.19 15.12 2.14
C PHE A 93 4.87 13.96 1.39
N GLU A 94 4.13 13.18 0.59
CA GLU A 94 4.72 12.14 -0.26
C GLU A 94 5.81 12.72 -1.18
N PHE A 95 5.51 13.85 -1.85
CA PHE A 95 6.50 14.52 -2.70
C PHE A 95 7.72 15.02 -1.92
N TYR A 96 7.50 15.51 -0.69
CA TYR A 96 8.58 15.91 0.20
C TYR A 96 9.48 14.72 0.57
N ILE A 97 8.92 13.56 0.95
CA ILE A 97 9.68 12.33 1.21
C ILE A 97 10.47 11.93 -0.03
N LYS A 98 9.81 11.85 -1.21
CA LYS A 98 10.46 11.48 -2.47
C LYS A 98 11.65 12.40 -2.76
N ARG A 99 11.50 13.71 -2.56
CA ARG A 99 12.58 14.70 -2.76
C ARG A 99 13.76 14.47 -1.81
N ILE A 100 13.51 14.17 -0.53
CA ILE A 100 14.57 13.86 0.44
C ILE A 100 15.32 12.59 0.04
N LEU A 101 14.59 11.53 -0.30
CA LEU A 101 15.18 10.25 -0.67
C LEU A 101 16.01 10.35 -1.95
N LEU A 102 15.53 11.11 -2.95
CA LEU A 102 16.28 11.37 -4.18
C LEU A 102 17.56 12.18 -3.94
N ARG A 103 17.52 13.17 -3.03
CA ARG A 103 18.72 13.91 -2.62
C ARG A 103 19.74 12.98 -1.97
N ARG A 104 19.31 12.14 -1.02
CA ARG A 104 20.20 11.16 -0.37
C ARG A 104 20.83 10.19 -1.36
N ARG A 105 20.13 9.80 -2.44
CA ARG A 105 20.70 8.94 -3.48
C ARG A 105 21.76 9.63 -4.35
N LYS A 106 21.63 10.94 -4.59
CA LYS A 106 22.64 11.74 -5.32
C LYS A 106 23.91 11.99 -4.51
N TYR A 107 23.77 12.13 -3.19
CA TYR A 107 24.89 12.41 -2.27
C TYR A 107 25.44 11.19 -1.55
N ALA A 108 24.74 10.05 -1.60
CA ALA A 108 25.38 8.78 -1.33
C ALA A 108 26.55 8.74 -2.31
N PRO A 109 27.80 8.81 -1.83
CA PRO A 109 28.92 8.65 -2.73
C PRO A 109 28.59 7.41 -3.54
N GLN A 110 28.81 7.44 -4.85
CA GLN A 110 29.17 6.21 -5.54
C GLN A 110 30.42 5.75 -4.80
N ALA A 111 30.23 5.12 -3.64
CA ALA A 111 31.23 4.51 -2.82
C ALA A 111 31.66 3.37 -3.70
N THR A 112 32.56 3.72 -4.63
CA THR A 112 33.30 2.93 -5.58
C THR A 112 32.89 1.49 -5.40
N MET A 113 31.72 1.13 -5.94
CA MET A 113 31.13 -0.17 -5.67
C MET A 113 32.09 -1.09 -6.36
N ASN A 114 32.89 -1.70 -5.51
CA ASN A 114 34.24 -2.13 -5.80
C ASN A 114 34.22 -3.03 -7.03
N SER A 115 34.55 -2.48 -8.19
CA SER A 115 35.05 -3.25 -9.31
C SER A 115 36.22 -4.13 -8.86
N ARG A 116 36.92 -3.77 -7.77
CA ARG A 116 37.90 -4.63 -7.05
C ARG A 116 37.31 -5.86 -6.33
N TYR A 117 36.09 -5.84 -5.81
CA TYR A 117 35.52 -7.01 -5.12
C TYR A 117 35.02 -8.04 -6.12
N ILE A 118 34.49 -7.58 -7.27
CA ILE A 118 34.15 -8.46 -8.39
C ILE A 118 35.42 -9.02 -9.06
N TYR A 119 36.54 -8.27 -9.06
CA TYR A 119 37.83 -8.77 -9.56
C TYR A 119 38.53 -9.75 -8.60
N HIS A 120 38.42 -9.55 -7.28
CA HIS A 120 39.04 -10.46 -6.30
C HIS A 120 38.28 -11.78 -6.12
N GLN A 121 36.95 -11.80 -6.27
CA GLN A 121 36.22 -13.08 -6.31
C GLN A 121 36.53 -13.89 -7.58
N ALA A 122 36.75 -13.24 -8.72
CA ALA A 122 37.13 -13.91 -9.97
C ALA A 122 38.57 -14.49 -9.95
N THR A 123 39.45 -13.99 -9.09
CA THR A 123 40.82 -14.51 -8.94
C THR A 123 40.93 -15.58 -7.85
N ALA A 124 40.09 -15.54 -6.81
CA ALA A 124 40.02 -16.60 -5.80
C ALA A 124 39.41 -17.92 -6.34
N SER A 125 38.42 -17.85 -7.24
CA SER A 125 37.82 -19.05 -7.86
C SER A 125 38.73 -19.74 -8.88
N LYS A 126 39.86 -19.14 -9.25
CA LYS A 126 40.84 -19.74 -10.17
C LYS A 126 41.85 -20.65 -9.49
N LYS A 127 41.96 -20.62 -8.15
CA LYS A 127 42.95 -21.39 -7.38
C LYS A 127 42.42 -22.71 -6.81
N PHE A 128 41.10 -22.90 -6.81
CA PHE A 128 40.46 -24.18 -6.53
C PHE A 128 39.92 -24.72 -7.85
N GLY A 129 40.62 -25.70 -8.44
CA GLY A 129 40.24 -26.38 -9.67
C GLY A 129 38.98 -27.23 -9.51
N MET A 130 37.85 -26.61 -9.20
CA MET A 130 36.54 -27.22 -9.33
C MET A 130 36.05 -26.99 -10.75
N THR A 131 35.94 -28.08 -11.49
CA THR A 131 35.33 -28.19 -12.82
C THR A 131 33.99 -27.47 -12.86
N SER A 132 33.97 -26.35 -13.58
CA SER A 132 32.83 -25.45 -13.71
C SER A 132 31.82 -25.99 -14.73
N SER A 133 30.79 -26.67 -14.24
CA SER A 133 29.50 -26.74 -14.93
C SER A 133 28.48 -25.91 -14.14
N HIS A 134 27.78 -25.01 -14.85
CA HIS A 134 26.58 -24.31 -14.39
C HIS A 134 26.66 -23.30 -13.24
N PHE A 135 27.51 -22.26 -13.34
CA PHE A 135 27.25 -21.00 -12.62
C PHE A 135 26.86 -19.86 -13.57
N ALA A 136 25.60 -19.91 -14.01
CA ALA A 136 24.84 -18.83 -14.62
C ALA A 136 24.57 -17.68 -13.62
N GLY A 137 25.63 -17.09 -13.06
CA GLY A 137 25.54 -16.15 -11.93
C GLY A 137 25.64 -14.66 -12.27
N LYS A 138 25.89 -14.29 -13.54
CA LYS A 138 26.14 -12.88 -13.93
C LYS A 138 24.97 -12.17 -14.64
N THR A 139 23.86 -12.86 -14.91
CA THR A 139 22.67 -12.27 -15.56
C THR A 139 21.69 -11.61 -14.60
N ASN A 140 21.78 -11.82 -13.27
CA ASN A 140 20.71 -11.39 -12.35
C ASN A 140 20.67 -9.89 -12.00
N LEU A 141 21.79 -9.15 -11.99
CA LEU A 141 21.76 -7.72 -11.62
C LEU A 141 21.21 -6.80 -12.71
N LYS A 142 21.47 -7.11 -13.99
CA LYS A 142 20.83 -6.42 -15.13
C LYS A 142 19.32 -6.70 -15.16
N ASN A 143 18.93 -7.95 -14.88
CA ASN A 143 17.52 -8.34 -14.81
C ASN A 143 16.75 -7.62 -13.68
N ILE A 144 17.37 -7.31 -12.54
CA ILE A 144 16.71 -6.57 -11.44
C ILE A 144 16.42 -5.11 -11.84
N HIS A 145 17.34 -4.42 -12.51
CA HIS A 145 17.07 -3.05 -13.00
C HIS A 145 16.01 -3.03 -14.12
N GLU A 146 16.02 -4.01 -15.02
CA GLU A 146 14.96 -4.16 -16.03
C GLU A 146 13.61 -4.53 -15.42
N HIS A 147 13.58 -5.31 -14.34
CA HIS A 147 12.34 -5.64 -13.62
C HIS A 147 11.72 -4.41 -12.96
N HIS A 148 12.50 -3.54 -12.31
CA HIS A 148 11.99 -2.29 -11.76
C HIS A 148 11.52 -1.32 -12.84
N ALA A 149 12.26 -1.18 -13.95
CA ALA A 149 11.86 -0.34 -15.07
C ALA A 149 10.58 -0.85 -15.77
N LYS A 150 10.39 -2.18 -15.88
CA LYS A 150 9.15 -2.78 -16.38
C LYS A 150 7.99 -2.64 -15.40
N GLN A 151 8.26 -2.63 -14.09
CA GLN A 151 7.24 -2.43 -13.06
C GLN A 151 6.70 -0.99 -13.09
N ASP A 152 7.57 0.00 -13.30
CA ASP A 152 7.15 1.40 -13.52
C ASP A 152 6.41 1.59 -14.86
N ALA A 153 6.83 0.90 -15.92
CA ALA A 153 6.12 0.92 -17.21
C ALA A 153 4.74 0.22 -17.16
N SER A 154 4.49 -0.64 -16.18
CA SER A 154 3.19 -1.32 -15.98
C SER A 154 2.10 -0.41 -15.40
N LEU A 155 2.46 0.77 -14.88
CA LEU A 155 1.52 1.76 -14.37
C LEU A 155 0.61 2.34 -15.48
N THR A 156 0.97 2.20 -16.76
CA THR A 156 0.18 2.66 -17.91
C THR A 156 -1.12 1.87 -18.12
N GLY A 157 -1.30 0.73 -17.43
CA GLY A 157 -2.51 -0.09 -17.52
C GLY A 157 -3.58 0.18 -16.46
N PHE A 158 -3.36 1.14 -15.55
CA PHE A 158 -4.29 1.37 -14.45
C PHE A 158 -5.30 2.47 -14.79
N ASN A 159 -6.59 2.11 -14.73
CA ASN A 159 -7.65 3.10 -14.86
C ASN A 159 -7.86 3.80 -13.52
N LEU A 160 -8.14 5.11 -13.58
CA LEU A 160 -8.46 5.92 -12.40
C LEU A 160 -9.58 5.29 -11.55
N ARG A 161 -10.59 4.71 -12.20
CA ARG A 161 -11.69 3.98 -11.55
C ARG A 161 -11.18 2.90 -10.61
N ASP A 162 -10.23 2.09 -11.05
CA ASP A 162 -9.76 0.93 -10.29
C ASP A 162 -8.95 1.40 -9.06
N ILE A 163 -8.20 2.50 -9.21
CA ILE A 163 -7.47 3.15 -8.10
C ILE A 163 -8.43 3.71 -7.05
N ILE A 164 -9.54 4.31 -7.48
CA ILE A 164 -10.58 4.83 -6.58
C ILE A 164 -11.25 3.69 -5.82
N LEU A 165 -11.63 2.61 -6.52
CA LEU A 165 -12.26 1.44 -5.90
C LEU A 165 -11.35 0.76 -4.87
N VAL A 166 -10.05 0.68 -5.15
CA VAL A 166 -9.05 0.18 -4.20
C VAL A 166 -9.00 1.08 -2.95
N ALA A 167 -8.97 2.40 -3.12
CA ALA A 167 -8.95 3.34 -1.99
C ALA A 167 -10.17 3.18 -1.09
N ILE A 168 -11.36 3.09 -1.68
CA ILE A 168 -12.61 2.87 -0.94
C ILE A 168 -12.54 1.57 -0.14
N GLY A 169 -12.12 0.47 -0.79
CA GLY A 169 -12.01 -0.82 -0.13
C GLY A 169 -11.00 -0.83 1.01
N GLU A 170 -9.87 -0.15 0.85
CA GLU A 170 -8.88 0.01 1.92
C GLU A 170 -9.42 0.78 3.12
N GLU A 171 -10.14 1.88 2.91
CA GLU A 171 -10.71 2.63 4.03
C GLU A 171 -11.84 1.86 4.74
N ILE A 172 -12.69 1.12 4.02
CA ILE A 172 -13.69 0.26 4.66
C ILE A 172 -13.01 -0.79 5.55
N ILE A 173 -11.92 -1.40 5.08
CA ILE A 173 -11.19 -2.42 5.84
C ILE A 173 -10.46 -1.79 7.04
N PHE A 174 -9.55 -0.85 6.79
CA PHE A 174 -8.64 -0.32 7.82
C PHE A 174 -9.28 0.71 8.74
N ARG A 175 -10.25 1.50 8.26
CA ARG A 175 -10.89 2.59 9.01
C ARG A 175 -12.35 2.30 9.34
N GLY A 176 -12.98 1.36 8.66
CA GLY A 176 -14.28 0.81 9.06
C GLY A 176 -14.11 -0.32 10.07
N PHE A 177 -13.71 -1.51 9.62
CA PHE A 177 -13.71 -2.70 10.47
C PHE A 177 -12.69 -2.65 11.61
N LEU A 178 -11.46 -2.21 11.34
CA LEU A 178 -10.43 -2.12 12.40
C LEU A 178 -10.76 -1.02 13.43
N TRP A 179 -11.43 0.06 13.01
CA TRP A 179 -11.98 1.06 13.93
C TRP A 179 -13.07 0.46 14.81
N GLN A 180 -14.05 -0.24 14.23
CA GLN A 180 -15.10 -0.91 15.00
C GLN A 180 -14.53 -1.93 15.97
N PHE A 181 -13.54 -2.70 15.54
CA PHE A 181 -12.80 -3.61 16.42
C PHE A 181 -12.13 -2.89 17.59
N SER A 182 -11.53 -1.72 17.37
CA SER A 182 -10.91 -0.93 18.44
C SER A 182 -11.91 -0.50 19.53
N LEU A 183 -13.17 -0.25 19.15
CA LEU A 183 -14.24 0.11 20.09
C LEU A 183 -14.68 -1.06 20.98
N LEU A 184 -14.37 -2.30 20.59
CA LEU A 184 -14.63 -3.50 21.39
C LEU A 184 -13.56 -3.75 22.46
N MET A 185 -12.48 -2.97 22.48
CA MET A 185 -11.40 -3.17 23.44
C MET A 185 -11.83 -2.74 24.86
N PRO A 186 -11.48 -3.51 25.91
CA PRO A 186 -11.95 -3.24 27.27
C PRO A 186 -11.33 -2.00 27.92
N SER A 187 -10.29 -1.42 27.32
CA SER A 187 -9.62 -0.22 27.82
C SER A 187 -9.30 0.78 26.71
N LEU A 188 -9.30 2.07 27.05
CA LEU A 188 -8.94 3.15 26.14
C LEU A 188 -7.52 3.00 25.58
N TRP A 189 -6.57 2.52 26.39
CA TRP A 189 -5.20 2.26 25.97
C TRP A 189 -5.12 1.21 24.86
N LEU A 190 -5.87 0.10 24.98
CA LEU A 190 -5.92 -0.92 23.95
C LEU A 190 -6.58 -0.40 22.68
N ASN A 191 -7.64 0.41 22.81
CA ASN A 191 -8.27 1.06 21.67
C ASN A 191 -7.23 1.91 20.89
N TYR A 192 -6.54 2.84 21.56
CA TYR A 192 -5.49 3.64 20.91
C TYR A 192 -4.37 2.79 20.32
N THR A 193 -3.98 1.71 20.98
CA THR A 193 -2.95 0.79 20.48
C THR A 193 -3.39 0.15 19.16
N VAL A 194 -4.63 -0.34 19.08
CA VAL A 194 -5.20 -0.92 17.84
C VAL A 194 -5.24 0.12 16.72
N LEU A 195 -5.64 1.36 17.02
CA LEU A 195 -5.70 2.44 16.03
C LEU A 195 -4.32 2.86 15.52
N ILE A 196 -3.33 2.97 16.40
CA ILE A 196 -1.94 3.26 15.98
C ILE A 196 -1.41 2.11 15.13
N PHE A 197 -1.64 0.87 15.56
CA PHE A 197 -1.17 -0.31 14.84
C PHE A 197 -1.84 -0.43 13.47
N SER A 198 -3.13 -0.09 13.32
CA SER A 198 -3.82 -0.11 12.04
C SER A 198 -3.20 0.87 11.03
N VAL A 199 -2.74 2.03 11.48
CA VAL A 199 -2.02 3.02 10.64
C VAL A 199 -0.66 2.47 10.20
N ILE A 200 0.09 1.83 11.11
CA ILE A 200 1.38 1.22 10.79
C ILE A 200 1.20 0.08 9.79
N LEU A 201 0.21 -0.78 9.99
CA LEU A 201 -0.11 -1.90 9.10
C LEU A 201 -0.54 -1.44 7.71
N PHE A 202 -1.34 -0.36 7.64
CA PHE A 202 -1.71 0.26 6.37
C PHE A 202 -0.47 0.77 5.62
N GLY A 203 0.50 1.36 6.31
CA GLY A 203 1.80 1.69 5.71
C GLY A 203 2.58 0.44 5.29
N ALA A 204 2.65 -0.57 6.16
CA ALA A 204 3.41 -1.80 5.96
C ALA A 204 2.90 -2.61 4.76
N SER A 205 1.60 -2.58 4.46
CA SER A 205 1.04 -3.24 3.28
C SER A 205 1.57 -2.68 1.95
N HIS A 206 2.22 -1.51 1.98
CA HIS A 206 2.85 -0.85 0.84
C HIS A 206 4.38 -0.95 0.85
N ILE A 207 4.99 -1.70 1.78
CA ILE A 207 6.45 -1.78 1.92
C ILE A 207 7.14 -2.40 0.69
N SER A 208 6.44 -3.25 -0.06
CA SER A 208 6.91 -3.84 -1.33
C SER A 208 7.18 -2.78 -2.41
N MET A 209 6.57 -1.60 -2.29
CA MET A 209 6.80 -0.44 -3.16
C MET A 209 7.97 0.45 -2.66
N GLY A 210 8.63 0.06 -1.57
CA GLY A 210 9.80 0.71 -1.00
C GLY A 210 9.52 1.51 0.27
N LYS A 211 10.60 1.83 1.00
CA LYS A 211 10.54 2.54 2.30
C LYS A 211 9.87 3.93 2.23
N GLY A 212 10.03 4.62 1.11
CA GLY A 212 9.37 5.91 0.88
C GLY A 212 7.85 5.78 0.80
N GLN A 213 7.36 4.70 0.19
CA GLN A 213 5.93 4.41 0.09
C GLN A 213 5.35 3.99 1.44
N PHE A 214 6.07 3.16 2.21
CA PHE A 214 5.71 2.88 3.61
C PHE A 214 5.44 4.17 4.39
N LEU A 215 6.42 5.09 4.42
CA LEU A 215 6.30 6.33 5.19
C LEU A 215 5.18 7.25 4.68
N ALA A 216 5.05 7.40 3.36
CA ALA A 216 3.99 8.21 2.76
C ALA A 216 2.59 7.66 3.10
N LYS A 217 2.43 6.34 3.04
CA LYS A 217 1.17 5.67 3.32
C LYS A 217 0.86 5.63 4.81
N THR A 218 1.85 5.55 5.69
CA THR A 218 1.65 5.76 7.13
C THR A 218 1.03 7.15 7.39
N ILE A 219 1.55 8.20 6.75
CA ILE A 219 1.05 9.58 6.95
C ILE A 219 -0.34 9.78 6.35
N LEU A 220 -0.58 9.27 5.15
CA LEU A 220 -1.93 9.22 4.59
C LEU A 220 -2.87 8.50 5.56
N GLY A 221 -2.43 7.38 6.13
CA GLY A 221 -3.20 6.62 7.09
C GLY A 221 -3.51 7.37 8.39
N THR A 222 -2.57 8.18 8.88
CA THR A 222 -2.77 9.10 10.00
C THR A 222 -3.80 10.16 9.65
N CYS A 223 -3.74 10.74 8.45
CA CYS A 223 -4.70 11.74 7.98
C CYS A 223 -6.12 11.15 7.88
N CYS A 224 -6.25 9.95 7.29
CA CYS A 224 -7.51 9.21 7.24
C CYS A 224 -8.04 8.94 8.66
N LEU A 225 -7.22 8.41 9.58
CA LEU A 225 -7.64 8.16 10.96
C LEU A 225 -8.10 9.44 11.67
N ALA A 226 -7.36 10.54 11.53
CA ALA A 226 -7.75 11.84 12.10
C ALA A 226 -9.10 12.31 11.56
N SER A 227 -9.38 12.12 10.27
CA SER A 227 -10.66 12.46 9.66
C SER A 227 -11.83 11.62 10.20
N VAL A 228 -11.60 10.32 10.47
CA VAL A 228 -12.59 9.44 11.11
C VAL A 228 -12.87 9.88 12.53
N LEU A 229 -11.82 10.14 13.32
CA LEU A 229 -11.93 10.61 14.69
C LEU A 229 -12.71 11.93 14.80
N PHE A 230 -12.47 12.85 13.87
CA PHE A 230 -13.18 14.13 13.81
C PHE A 230 -14.66 13.95 13.47
N ALA A 231 -14.96 13.19 12.41
CA ALA A 231 -16.31 13.10 11.88
C ALA A 231 -17.17 12.01 12.51
N HIS A 232 -16.57 11.01 13.17
CA HIS A 232 -17.20 9.75 13.57
C HIS A 232 -17.85 9.01 12.38
N SER A 233 -17.17 9.02 11.23
CA SER A 233 -17.62 8.39 9.99
C SER A 233 -16.43 8.07 9.10
N ILE A 234 -16.53 7.01 8.30
CA ILE A 234 -15.47 6.62 7.36
C ILE A 234 -15.47 7.49 6.08
N LEU A 235 -16.57 8.21 5.80
CA LEU A 235 -16.72 8.96 4.55
C LEU A 235 -15.60 10.01 4.34
N PRO A 236 -15.21 10.82 5.35
CA PRO A 236 -14.08 11.74 5.22
C PRO A 236 -12.74 11.05 4.95
N ALA A 237 -12.50 9.86 5.50
CA ALA A 237 -11.29 9.10 5.21
C ALA A 237 -11.27 8.59 3.76
N ILE A 238 -12.41 8.08 3.28
CA ILE A 238 -12.57 7.67 1.87
C ILE A 238 -12.22 8.85 0.95
N ILE A 239 -12.76 10.03 1.24
CA ILE A 239 -12.52 11.22 0.41
C ILE A 239 -11.07 11.67 0.50
N THR A 240 -10.48 11.70 1.69
CA THR A 240 -9.05 12.01 1.90
C THR A 240 -8.17 11.13 1.01
N HIS A 241 -8.40 9.81 1.03
CA HIS A 241 -7.64 8.84 0.25
C HIS A 241 -7.91 8.95 -1.26
N VAL A 242 -9.18 9.10 -1.66
CA VAL A 242 -9.55 9.25 -3.07
C VAL A 242 -8.91 10.50 -3.68
N ILE A 243 -8.96 11.64 -2.98
CA ILE A 243 -8.31 12.88 -3.44
C ILE A 243 -6.80 12.69 -3.57
N PHE A 244 -6.16 12.09 -2.56
CA PHE A 244 -4.74 11.75 -2.62
C PHE A 244 -4.42 10.92 -3.88
N ASN A 245 -5.19 9.87 -4.15
CA ASN A 245 -4.98 8.98 -5.29
C ASN A 245 -5.24 9.65 -6.64
N ILE A 246 -6.30 10.48 -6.76
CA ILE A 246 -6.59 11.24 -7.99
C ILE A 246 -5.42 12.17 -8.32
N CYS A 247 -4.95 12.95 -7.33
CA CYS A 247 -3.86 13.89 -7.56
C CYS A 247 -2.54 13.16 -7.87
N ALA A 248 -2.24 12.06 -7.18
CA ALA A 248 -1.07 11.24 -7.48
C ALA A 248 -1.12 10.66 -8.91
N TYR A 249 -2.31 10.22 -9.35
CA TYR A 249 -2.53 9.71 -10.70
C TYR A 249 -2.34 10.79 -11.77
N GLN A 250 -2.85 12.00 -11.54
CA GLN A 250 -2.67 13.13 -12.46
C GLN A 250 -1.19 13.50 -12.62
N GLU A 251 -0.43 13.53 -11.53
CA GLU A 251 1.01 13.81 -11.56
C GLU A 251 1.80 12.72 -12.29
N MET A 252 1.38 11.45 -12.15
CA MET A 252 1.94 10.34 -12.91
C MET A 252 1.70 10.50 -14.42
N ILE A 253 0.48 10.87 -14.85
CA ILE A 253 0.18 11.12 -16.26
C ILE A 253 1.06 12.24 -16.81
N LYS A 254 1.16 13.38 -16.11
CA LYS A 254 1.99 14.52 -16.53
C LYS A 254 3.46 14.12 -16.71
N ALA A 255 4.01 13.36 -15.76
CA ALA A 255 5.38 12.88 -15.82
C ALA A 255 5.62 11.95 -17.03
N ASN A 256 4.65 11.08 -17.35
CA ASN A 256 4.74 10.19 -18.50
C ASN A 256 4.70 10.95 -19.84
N THR A 257 3.79 11.93 -19.99
CA THR A 257 3.72 12.77 -21.19
C THR A 257 5.00 13.58 -21.43
N GLN A 258 5.63 14.08 -20.37
CA GLN A 258 6.92 14.78 -20.50
C GLN A 258 8.05 13.85 -20.93
N TYR A 259 8.03 12.59 -20.50
CA TYR A 259 9.03 11.60 -20.86
C TYR A 259 8.90 11.16 -22.33
N THR A 260 7.68 10.93 -22.82
CA THR A 260 7.44 10.54 -24.22
C THR A 260 7.92 11.61 -25.20
N HIS A 261 7.62 12.90 -24.93
CA HIS A 261 8.10 13.99 -25.77
C HIS A 261 9.63 14.06 -25.85
N LYS A 262 10.34 13.98 -24.71
CA LYS A 262 11.82 14.00 -24.71
C LYS A 262 12.43 12.85 -25.51
N ARG A 263 11.78 11.69 -25.49
CA ARG A 263 12.25 10.50 -26.20
C ARG A 263 12.11 10.66 -27.71
N GLU A 264 11.00 11.21 -28.19
CA GLU A 264 10.78 11.51 -29.61
C GLU A 264 11.82 12.50 -30.16
N TYR A 265 12.12 13.57 -29.41
CA TYR A 265 13.17 14.52 -29.79
C TYR A 265 14.57 13.91 -29.83
N SER A 266 14.86 12.93 -28.96
CA SER A 266 16.18 12.27 -28.92
C SER A 266 16.42 11.31 -30.10
N TYR A 267 15.38 10.89 -30.81
CA TYR A 267 15.50 10.05 -32.02
C TYR A 267 15.44 10.85 -33.32
N ALA A 268 15.10 12.15 -33.25
CA ALA A 268 15.01 13.03 -34.41
C ALA A 268 16.33 13.78 -34.72
N LEU A 269 17.37 13.60 -33.89
CA LEU A 269 18.72 14.15 -34.02
C LEU A 269 19.72 13.03 -34.30
#